data_AF-A0A0G4AR29-F1
#
_entry.id   AF-A0A0G4AR29-F1
#
_cell.length_a   1.000
_cell.length_b   1.000
_cell.length_c   1.000
_cell.angle_alpha   90.00
_cell.angle_beta   90.00
_cell.angle_gamma   90.00
#
_symmetry.space_group_name_H-M   'P 1'
#
loop_
_entity.id
_entity.type
_entity.pdbx_description
1 polymer ?
#
loop_
_entity_poly.entity_id
_entity_poly.type
_entity_poly.pdbx_seq_one_letter_code
_entity_poly.pdbx_strand_id
1 'polypeptide(L)'
;MIKERTLVVVKPDGVQRSLIGEITGRFERVGLKLVGVKMIVPTKEFIETHYTIDPEWRRITGEKTIKSYKEKGQTPPSEDPLEITGIILNHLKNYMITGPVVAMVWEGVHAVKIVRKLVGSTEPLSSDVGTIRGDYVIDSYQLSDKDGRAVRNLIHASGTVDEANKEIDLWFKKEELIDYKLVQDKILYDVNLDGMLE
;
A
#
# COMPACT_ATOMS: atom_id res chain seq x y z
N MET A 1 -4.42 25.05 1.05
CA MET A 1 -3.40 24.04 0.70
C MET A 1 -4.09 22.78 0.20
N ILE A 2 -3.56 22.16 -0.86
CA ILE A 2 -4.07 20.88 -1.37
C ILE A 2 -3.74 19.80 -0.32
N LYS A 3 -4.78 19.19 0.26
CA LYS A 3 -4.66 18.06 1.20
C LYS A 3 -4.58 16.76 0.40
N GLU A 4 -3.38 16.36 -0.02
CA GLU A 4 -3.19 15.04 -0.66
C GLU A 4 -3.38 13.94 0.39
N ARG A 5 -4.08 12.86 0.01
CA ARG A 5 -4.33 11.70 0.85
C ARG A 5 -3.89 10.42 0.15
N THR A 6 -3.54 9.40 0.92
CA THR A 6 -3.20 8.07 0.41
C THR A 6 -3.78 6.97 1.29
N LEU A 7 -4.21 5.88 0.66
CA LEU A 7 -4.61 4.67 1.37
C LEU A 7 -3.37 3.83 1.69
N VAL A 8 -3.33 3.35 2.92
CA VAL A 8 -2.41 2.32 3.38
C VAL A 8 -3.21 1.18 3.98
N VAL A 9 -2.86 -0.07 3.65
CA VAL A 9 -3.48 -1.25 4.26
C VAL A 9 -2.41 -2.17 4.83
N VAL A 10 -2.38 -2.32 6.16
CA VAL A 10 -1.57 -3.34 6.82
C VAL A 10 -2.25 -4.68 6.59
N LYS A 11 -1.55 -5.57 5.88
CA LYS A 11 -2.00 -6.89 5.46
C LYS A 11 -2.02 -7.88 6.63
N PRO A 12 -2.63 -9.06 6.49
CA PRO A 12 -2.81 -9.97 7.62
C PRO A 12 -1.52 -10.38 8.32
N ASP A 13 -0.43 -10.59 7.58
CA ASP A 13 0.89 -10.88 8.16
C ASP A 13 1.44 -9.73 9.02
N GLY A 14 1.20 -8.47 8.64
CA GLY A 14 1.57 -7.31 9.47
C GLY A 14 0.75 -7.22 10.77
N VAL A 15 -0.54 -7.55 10.69
CA VAL A 15 -1.40 -7.61 11.88
C VAL A 15 -0.99 -8.77 12.80
N GLN A 16 -0.82 -9.97 12.26
CA GLN A 16 -0.47 -11.17 13.01
C GLN A 16 0.92 -11.10 13.65
N ARG A 17 1.80 -10.24 13.13
CA ARG A 17 3.14 -9.99 13.68
C ARG A 17 3.19 -8.77 14.63
N SER A 18 2.03 -8.21 14.99
CA SER A 18 1.92 -7.06 15.89
C SER A 18 2.65 -5.80 15.38
N LEU A 19 2.70 -5.60 14.06
CA LEU A 19 3.45 -4.49 13.43
C LEU A 19 2.59 -3.24 13.15
N ILE A 20 1.32 -3.21 13.56
CA ILE A 20 0.42 -2.06 13.32
C ILE A 20 1.03 -0.78 13.91
N GLY A 21 1.41 -0.80 15.19
CA GLY A 21 1.99 0.37 15.86
C GLY A 21 3.33 0.80 15.25
N GLU A 22 4.19 -0.16 14.91
CA GLU A 22 5.48 0.11 14.26
C GLU A 22 5.29 0.80 12.91
N ILE A 23 4.37 0.29 12.08
CA ILE A 23 4.06 0.86 10.76
C ILE A 23 3.45 2.25 10.90
N THR A 24 2.44 2.41 11.76
CA THR A 24 1.80 3.71 12.02
C THR A 24 2.82 4.75 12.45
N GLY A 25 3.72 4.38 13.37
CA GLY A 25 4.78 5.26 13.86
C GLY A 25 5.75 5.73 12.77
N ARG A 26 5.95 4.96 11.68
CA ARG A 26 6.79 5.42 10.56
C ARG A 26 6.19 6.61 9.83
N PHE A 27 4.86 6.68 9.74
CA PHE A 27 4.15 7.76 9.05
C PHE A 27 3.97 8.97 9.96
N GLU A 28 3.61 8.76 11.23
CA GLU A 28 3.47 9.86 12.21
C GLU A 28 4.78 10.62 12.40
N ARG A 29 5.91 9.91 12.51
CA ARG A 29 7.23 10.52 12.73
C ARG A 29 7.70 11.44 11.61
N VAL A 30 7.16 11.30 10.40
CA VAL A 30 7.47 12.21 9.27
C VAL A 30 6.46 13.33 9.12
N GLY A 31 5.47 13.41 10.01
CA GLY A 31 4.46 14.47 10.02
C GLY A 31 3.20 14.18 9.21
N LEU A 32 2.99 12.95 8.72
CA LEU A 32 1.73 12.57 8.08
C LEU A 32 0.62 12.47 9.14
N LYS A 33 -0.59 12.90 8.78
CA LYS A 33 -1.76 12.93 9.66
C LYS A 33 -2.69 11.77 9.34
N LEU A 34 -3.01 10.94 10.34
CA LEU A 34 -3.98 9.86 10.21
C LEU A 34 -5.41 10.44 10.26
N VAL A 35 -6.16 10.36 9.17
CA VAL A 35 -7.52 10.94 9.06
C VAL A 35 -8.63 9.89 8.98
N GLY A 36 -8.29 8.62 8.86
CA GLY A 36 -9.24 7.51 8.92
C GLY A 36 -8.52 6.20 9.22
N VAL A 37 -9.13 5.33 10.02
CA VAL A 37 -8.59 4.00 10.35
C VAL A 37 -9.71 3.03 10.66
N LYS A 38 -9.61 1.80 10.15
CA LYS A 38 -10.48 0.70 10.57
C LYS A 38 -9.83 -0.66 10.37
N MET A 39 -10.27 -1.62 11.18
CA MET A 39 -9.86 -3.02 11.10
C MET A 39 -11.04 -3.85 10.59
N ILE A 40 -10.82 -4.62 9.54
CA ILE A 40 -11.85 -5.48 8.94
C ILE A 40 -11.27 -6.83 8.54
N VAL A 41 -12.12 -7.83 8.38
CA VAL A 41 -11.82 -9.04 7.60
C VAL A 41 -12.51 -8.87 6.25
N PRO A 42 -11.77 -8.61 5.16
CA PRO A 42 -12.37 -8.31 3.86
C PRO A 42 -12.88 -9.58 3.17
N THR A 43 -13.88 -9.45 2.30
CA THR A 43 -14.31 -10.57 1.45
C THR A 43 -13.42 -10.71 0.21
N LYS A 44 -13.48 -11.88 -0.45
CA LYS A 44 -12.72 -12.14 -1.67
C LYS A 44 -13.11 -11.17 -2.79
N GLU A 45 -14.40 -10.85 -2.89
CA GLU A 45 -14.97 -9.94 -3.88
C GLU A 45 -14.50 -8.51 -3.64
N PHE A 46 -14.47 -8.06 -2.38
CA PHE A 46 -14.00 -6.72 -2.03
C PHE A 46 -12.51 -6.52 -2.40
N ILE A 47 -11.67 -7.54 -2.13
CA ILE A 47 -10.26 -7.50 -2.50
C ILE A 47 -10.06 -7.57 -4.02
N GLU A 48 -10.93 -8.29 -4.74
CA GLU A 48 -10.93 -8.27 -6.20
C GLU A 48 -11.16 -6.85 -6.72
N THR A 49 -12.23 -6.19 -6.25
CA THR A 49 -12.53 -4.81 -6.62
C THR A 49 -11.38 -3.86 -6.31
N HIS A 50 -10.74 -4.02 -5.15
CA HIS A 50 -9.58 -3.20 -4.78
C HIS A 50 -8.44 -3.32 -5.80
N TYR A 51 -8.04 -4.53 -6.19
CA TYR A 51 -6.94 -4.72 -7.14
C TYR A 51 -7.30 -4.41 -8.59
N THR A 52 -8.59 -4.45 -8.95
CA THR A 52 -9.06 -4.18 -10.32
C THR A 52 -9.78 -2.84 -10.45
N ILE A 53 -9.57 -1.92 -9.50
CA ILE A 53 -10.21 -0.59 -9.52
C ILE A 53 -9.79 0.24 -10.73
N ASP A 54 -8.54 0.05 -11.17
CA ASP A 54 -8.05 0.48 -12.48
C ASP A 54 -8.24 -0.68 -13.48
N PRO A 55 -9.07 -0.50 -14.54
CA PRO A 55 -9.27 -1.54 -15.54
C PRO A 55 -7.97 -1.94 -16.26
N GLU A 56 -6.98 -1.04 -16.34
CA GLU A 56 -5.70 -1.32 -16.99
C GLU A 56 -4.72 -2.09 -16.10
N TRP A 57 -5.00 -2.20 -14.80
CA TRP A 57 -4.08 -2.82 -13.83
C TRP A 57 -3.70 -4.23 -14.23
N ARG A 58 -4.66 -5.04 -14.72
CA ARG A 58 -4.41 -6.42 -15.12
C ARG A 58 -3.44 -6.49 -16.30
N ARG A 59 -3.62 -5.64 -17.30
CA ARG A 59 -2.76 -5.62 -18.48
C ARG A 59 -1.35 -5.16 -18.09
N ILE A 60 -1.24 -4.02 -17.41
CA ILE A 60 0.04 -3.42 -17.01
C ILE A 60 0.85 -4.35 -16.10
N THR A 61 0.20 -4.95 -15.10
CA THR A 61 0.86 -5.86 -14.15
C THR A 61 1.32 -7.14 -14.83
N GLY A 62 0.50 -7.71 -15.70
CA GLY A 62 0.85 -8.90 -16.49
C GLY A 62 2.06 -8.63 -17.40
N GLU A 63 2.02 -7.55 -18.19
CA GLU A 63 3.13 -7.16 -19.08
C GLU A 63 4.44 -6.93 -18.33
N LYS A 64 4.37 -6.22 -17.19
CA LYS A 64 5.53 -5.98 -16.34
C LYS A 64 6.11 -7.28 -15.78
N THR A 65 5.24 -8.21 -15.40
CA THR A 65 5.65 -9.51 -14.85
C THR A 65 6.35 -10.35 -15.93
N ILE A 66 5.75 -10.47 -17.13
CA ILE A 66 6.35 -11.17 -18.28
C ILE A 66 7.73 -10.59 -18.59
N LYS A 67 7.82 -9.26 -18.66
CA LYS A 67 9.09 -8.56 -18.89
C LYS A 67 10.13 -8.90 -17.82
N SER A 68 9.74 -8.88 -16.54
CA SER A 68 10.64 -9.22 -15.44
C SER A 68 11.13 -10.68 -15.49
N TYR A 69 10.29 -11.63 -15.91
CA TYR A 69 10.71 -13.03 -16.09
C TYR A 69 11.78 -13.13 -17.20
N LYS A 70 11.52 -12.49 -18.34
CA LYS A 70 12.45 -12.48 -19.49
C LYS A 70 13.80 -11.83 -19.16
N GLU A 71 13.79 -10.71 -18.44
CA GLU A 71 15.02 -10.03 -17.99
C GLU A 71 15.85 -10.88 -17.02
N LYS A 72 15.22 -11.76 -16.24
CA LYS A 72 15.88 -12.70 -15.33
C LYS A 72 16.29 -14.01 -16.01
N GLY A 73 16.05 -14.16 -17.32
CA GLY A 73 16.31 -15.40 -18.06
C GLY A 73 15.39 -16.56 -17.66
N GLN A 74 14.22 -16.26 -17.09
CA GLN A 74 13.24 -17.24 -16.63
C GLN A 74 12.04 -17.30 -17.60
N THR A 75 11.43 -18.49 -17.70
CA THR A 75 10.21 -18.67 -18.51
C THR A 75 8.99 -18.25 -17.70
N PRO A 76 8.18 -17.28 -18.16
CA PRO A 76 6.95 -16.92 -17.48
C PRO A 76 5.94 -18.07 -17.52
N PRO A 77 5.02 -18.16 -16.54
CA PRO A 77 3.98 -19.19 -16.52
C PRO A 77 3.02 -19.12 -17.72
N SER A 78 2.86 -17.94 -18.33
CA SER A 78 2.10 -17.70 -19.56
C SER A 78 2.68 -16.50 -20.31
N GLU A 79 2.42 -16.39 -21.61
CA GLU A 79 2.70 -15.19 -22.41
C GLU A 79 1.48 -14.25 -22.49
N ASP A 80 0.32 -14.65 -21.94
CA ASP A 80 -0.86 -13.80 -21.82
C ASP A 80 -0.82 -13.00 -20.49
N PRO A 81 -0.75 -11.65 -20.54
CA PRO A 81 -0.82 -10.79 -19.35
C PRO A 81 -2.04 -11.05 -18.45
N LEU A 82 -3.19 -11.42 -19.03
CA LEU A 82 -4.43 -11.63 -18.29
C LEU A 82 -4.46 -12.95 -17.53
N GLU A 83 -3.84 -14.00 -18.08
CA GLU A 83 -3.66 -15.29 -17.40
C GLU A 83 -2.71 -15.14 -16.21
N ILE A 84 -1.54 -14.51 -16.40
CA ILE A 84 -0.60 -14.22 -15.31
C ILE A 84 -1.27 -13.43 -14.20
N THR A 85 -1.98 -12.37 -14.56
CA THR A 85 -2.62 -11.53 -13.56
C THR A 85 -3.80 -12.24 -12.89
N GLY A 86 -4.45 -13.18 -13.57
CA GLY A 86 -5.44 -14.07 -12.95
C GLY A 86 -4.85 -14.89 -11.80
N ILE A 87 -3.64 -15.44 -11.99
CA ILE A 87 -2.90 -16.18 -10.95
C ILE A 87 -2.52 -15.23 -9.80
N ILE A 88 -1.90 -14.09 -10.12
CA ILE A 88 -1.47 -13.08 -9.13
C ILE A 88 -2.66 -12.60 -8.29
N LEU A 89 -3.77 -12.25 -8.95
CA LEU A 89 -4.98 -11.77 -8.29
C LEU A 89 -5.56 -12.84 -7.38
N ASN A 90 -5.57 -14.11 -7.79
CA ASN A 90 -6.03 -15.19 -6.91
C ASN A 90 -5.14 -15.35 -5.68
N HIS A 91 -3.81 -15.25 -5.83
CA HIS A 91 -2.88 -15.28 -4.70
C HIS A 91 -3.08 -14.10 -3.74
N LEU A 92 -3.25 -12.89 -4.29
CA LEU A 92 -3.50 -11.69 -3.49
C LEU A 92 -4.82 -11.78 -2.73
N LYS A 93 -5.88 -12.23 -3.39
CA LYS A 93 -7.18 -12.49 -2.75
C LYS A 93 -7.05 -13.46 -1.59
N ASN A 94 -6.42 -14.62 -1.81
CA ASN A 94 -6.23 -15.62 -0.77
C ASN A 94 -5.39 -15.10 0.40
N TYR A 95 -4.35 -14.30 0.14
CA TYR A 95 -3.52 -13.67 1.16
C TYR A 95 -4.30 -12.67 2.01
N MET A 96 -5.03 -11.74 1.38
CA MET A 96 -5.73 -10.66 2.08
C MET A 96 -6.91 -11.14 2.95
N ILE A 97 -7.49 -12.30 2.65
CA ILE A 97 -8.61 -12.88 3.42
C ILE A 97 -8.16 -13.87 4.52
N THR A 98 -6.85 -14.11 4.68
CA THR A 98 -6.34 -15.03 5.72
C THR A 98 -6.55 -14.55 7.15
N GLY A 99 -6.87 -13.27 7.33
CA GLY A 99 -7.05 -12.65 8.63
C GLY A 99 -7.47 -11.20 8.50
N PRO A 100 -7.49 -10.47 9.63
CA PRO A 100 -7.85 -9.06 9.61
C PRO A 100 -6.77 -8.20 8.94
N VAL A 101 -7.21 -7.11 8.33
CA VAL A 101 -6.37 -6.03 7.81
C VAL A 101 -6.69 -4.73 8.54
N VAL A 102 -5.72 -3.80 8.56
CA VAL A 102 -5.95 -2.44 9.07
C VAL A 102 -5.77 -1.46 7.93
N ALA A 103 -6.88 -0.87 7.49
CA ALA A 103 -6.89 0.20 6.49
C ALA A 103 -6.74 1.56 7.18
N MET A 104 -5.90 2.42 6.62
CA MET A 104 -5.57 3.75 7.12
C MET A 104 -5.54 4.76 5.98
N VAL A 105 -6.04 5.97 6.23
CA VAL A 105 -5.93 7.11 5.32
C VAL A 105 -4.98 8.13 5.92
N TRP A 106 -3.88 8.40 5.22
CA TRP A 106 -2.86 9.37 5.62
C TRP A 106 -2.96 10.62 4.77
N GLU A 107 -2.98 11.78 5.42
CA GLU A 107 -3.05 13.11 4.81
C GLU A 107 -1.71 13.86 5.01
N GLY A 108 -1.26 14.55 3.96
CA GLY A 108 -0.10 15.44 4.01
C GLY A 108 0.39 15.85 2.63
N VAL A 109 1.34 16.78 2.56
CA VAL A 109 1.94 17.19 1.28
C VAL A 109 2.71 16.02 0.67
N HIS A 110 2.40 15.69 -0.59
CA HIS A 110 2.99 14.56 -1.31
C HIS A 110 2.83 13.20 -0.59
N ALA A 111 1.73 13.02 0.17
CA ALA A 111 1.45 11.83 0.96
C ALA A 111 1.69 10.52 0.20
N VAL A 112 1.20 10.38 -1.03
CA VAL A 112 1.38 9.18 -1.86
C VAL A 112 2.87 8.89 -2.07
N LYS A 113 3.63 9.90 -2.50
CA LYS A 113 5.06 9.73 -2.80
C LYS A 113 5.88 9.45 -1.54
N ILE A 114 5.59 10.15 -0.44
CA ILE A 114 6.30 9.99 0.84
C ILE A 114 6.01 8.60 1.43
N VAL A 115 4.74 8.17 1.47
CA VAL A 115 4.36 6.84 1.97
C VAL A 115 5.03 5.75 1.15
N ARG A 116 5.00 5.82 -0.18
CA ARG A 116 5.68 4.82 -1.03
C ARG A 116 7.19 4.77 -0.78
N LYS A 117 7.84 5.92 -0.56
CA LYS A 117 9.27 5.99 -0.19
C LYS A 117 9.54 5.28 1.14
N LEU A 118 8.70 5.50 2.15
CA LEU A 118 8.85 4.86 3.48
C LEU A 118 8.54 3.37 3.45
N VAL A 119 7.60 2.94 2.59
CA VAL A 119 7.20 1.54 2.46
C VAL A 119 8.31 0.68 1.83
N GLY A 120 9.00 1.19 0.81
CA GLY A 120 10.01 0.44 0.05
C GLY A 120 9.45 -0.26 -1.19
N SER A 121 10.33 -0.95 -1.93
CA SER A 121 9.99 -1.66 -3.17
C SER A 121 9.00 -2.81 -2.91
N THR A 122 8.35 -3.35 -3.95
CA THR A 122 7.30 -4.39 -3.75
C THR A 122 7.84 -5.66 -3.09
N GLU A 123 9.06 -6.05 -3.43
CA GLU A 123 9.74 -7.21 -2.89
C GLU A 123 10.62 -6.82 -1.70
N PRO A 124 10.47 -7.47 -0.53
CA PRO A 124 11.31 -7.14 0.63
C PRO A 124 12.80 -7.38 0.42
N LEU A 125 13.20 -8.47 -0.23
CA LEU A 125 14.61 -8.77 -0.54
C LEU A 125 15.34 -7.63 -1.28
N SER A 126 14.63 -6.88 -2.13
CA SER A 126 15.16 -5.74 -2.88
C SER A 126 14.74 -4.38 -2.31
N SER A 127 14.18 -4.34 -1.10
CA SER A 127 13.85 -3.12 -0.39
C SER A 127 15.06 -2.62 0.41
N ASP A 128 15.31 -1.32 0.38
CA ASP A 128 16.42 -0.73 1.13
C ASP A 128 16.22 -0.79 2.64
N VAL A 129 17.34 -0.84 3.38
CA VAL A 129 17.38 -0.70 4.83
C VAL A 129 16.79 0.66 5.23
N GLY A 130 15.96 0.67 6.27
CA GLY A 130 15.23 1.85 6.71
C GLY A 130 13.88 2.04 6.02
N THR A 131 13.44 1.11 5.18
CA THR A 131 12.06 1.04 4.68
C THR A 131 11.24 0.02 5.47
N ILE A 132 9.92 0.15 5.52
CA ILE A 132 9.04 -0.80 6.25
C ILE A 132 9.27 -2.24 5.78
N ARG A 133 9.39 -2.46 4.47
CA ARG A 133 9.59 -3.81 3.92
C ARG A 133 11.00 -4.34 4.16
N GLY A 134 12.03 -3.49 4.05
CA GLY A 134 13.41 -3.87 4.32
C GLY A 134 13.70 -4.13 5.81
N ASP A 135 13.06 -3.38 6.70
CA ASP A 135 13.28 -3.50 8.15
C ASP A 135 12.56 -4.71 8.75
N TYR A 136 11.41 -5.09 8.21
CA TYR A 136 10.51 -6.02 8.88
C TYR A 136 10.23 -7.32 8.12
N VAL A 137 10.75 -7.55 6.92
CA VAL A 137 10.44 -8.77 6.14
C VAL A 137 11.63 -9.30 5.37
N ILE A 138 11.72 -10.63 5.30
CA ILE A 138 12.78 -11.37 4.61
C ILE A 138 12.25 -12.21 3.43
N ASP A 139 11.05 -11.89 2.93
CA ASP A 139 10.39 -12.62 1.83
C ASP A 139 10.91 -12.15 0.45
N SER A 140 10.71 -12.97 -0.57
CA SER A 140 11.18 -12.69 -1.94
C SER A 140 10.24 -13.27 -2.98
N TYR A 141 10.36 -12.80 -4.23
CA TYR A 141 9.63 -13.41 -5.35
C TYR A 141 10.01 -14.87 -5.54
N GLN A 142 11.30 -15.21 -5.40
CA GLN A 142 11.77 -16.59 -5.51
C GLN A 142 11.09 -17.52 -4.50
N LEU A 143 10.93 -17.07 -3.26
CA LEU A 143 10.28 -17.86 -2.23
C LEU A 143 8.76 -17.92 -2.44
N SER A 144 8.12 -16.79 -2.78
CA SER A 144 6.68 -16.76 -3.02
C SER A 144 6.24 -17.57 -4.24
N ASP A 145 7.03 -17.55 -5.31
CA ASP A 145 6.75 -18.27 -6.55
C ASP A 145 6.90 -19.78 -6.34
N LYS A 146 7.95 -20.20 -5.61
CA LYS A 146 8.13 -21.61 -5.21
C LYS A 146 6.96 -22.12 -4.36
N ASP A 147 6.43 -21.29 -3.47
CA ASP A 147 5.34 -21.63 -2.56
C ASP A 147 3.94 -21.46 -3.19
N GLY A 148 3.84 -20.94 -4.41
CA GLY A 148 2.55 -20.69 -5.07
C GLY A 148 1.66 -19.68 -4.32
N ARG A 149 2.26 -18.60 -3.79
CA ARG A 149 1.56 -17.58 -2.99
C ARG A 149 1.97 -16.17 -3.38
N ALA A 150 1.27 -15.18 -2.86
CA ALA A 150 1.69 -13.78 -2.98
C ALA A 150 2.93 -13.53 -2.10
N VAL A 151 3.76 -12.57 -2.52
CA VAL A 151 4.84 -12.05 -1.67
C VAL A 151 4.20 -11.41 -0.43
N ARG A 152 4.64 -11.86 0.73
CA ARG A 152 4.25 -11.31 2.03
C ARG A 152 5.12 -10.10 2.25
N ASN A 153 4.55 -8.92 2.06
CA ASN A 153 5.28 -7.66 2.11
C ASN A 153 4.63 -6.65 3.06
N LEU A 154 3.86 -7.15 4.04
CA LEU A 154 3.19 -6.46 5.14
C LEU A 154 2.12 -5.43 4.80
N ILE A 155 2.26 -4.70 3.69
CA ILE A 155 1.57 -3.44 3.52
C ILE A 155 1.26 -3.14 2.05
N HIS A 156 0.07 -2.62 1.81
CA HIS A 156 -0.32 -1.94 0.57
C HIS A 156 -0.21 -0.42 0.76
N ALA A 157 0.17 0.29 -0.30
CA ALA A 157 0.11 1.74 -0.37
C ALA A 157 -0.25 2.15 -1.80
N SER A 158 -1.16 3.11 -1.96
CA SER A 158 -1.60 3.59 -3.28
C SER A 158 -0.40 4.03 -4.15
N GLY A 159 -0.43 3.70 -5.44
CA GLY A 159 0.65 3.99 -6.38
C GLY A 159 0.68 5.42 -6.89
N THR A 160 -0.50 6.02 -7.09
CA THR A 160 -0.72 7.37 -7.62
C THR A 160 -1.81 8.12 -6.84
N VAL A 161 -1.92 9.44 -7.04
CA VAL A 161 -2.97 10.26 -6.41
C VAL A 161 -4.36 9.87 -6.91
N ASP A 162 -4.51 9.56 -8.21
CA ASP A 162 -5.79 9.11 -8.78
C ASP A 162 -6.23 7.77 -8.19
N GLU A 163 -5.31 6.79 -8.14
CA GLU A 163 -5.54 5.49 -7.51
C GLU A 163 -5.87 5.65 -6.02
N ALA A 164 -5.14 6.51 -5.30
CA ALA A 164 -5.41 6.78 -3.90
C ALA A 164 -6.83 7.29 -3.66
N ASN A 165 -7.32 8.23 -4.47
CA ASN A 165 -8.68 8.75 -4.32
C ASN A 165 -9.73 7.65 -4.55
N LYS A 166 -9.59 6.86 -5.61
CA LYS A 166 -10.49 5.73 -5.92
C LYS A 166 -10.47 4.67 -4.82
N GLU A 167 -9.28 4.34 -4.32
CA GLU A 167 -9.11 3.39 -3.22
C GLU A 167 -9.72 3.91 -1.92
N ILE A 168 -9.51 5.18 -1.57
CA ILE A 168 -10.12 5.78 -0.37
C ILE A 168 -11.65 5.72 -0.46
N ASP A 169 -12.24 6.06 -1.61
CA ASP A 169 -13.69 5.98 -1.82
C ASP A 169 -14.24 4.54 -1.74
N LEU A 170 -13.44 3.54 -2.15
CA LEU A 170 -13.80 2.13 -2.01
C LEU A 170 -13.76 1.69 -0.54
N TRP A 171 -12.73 2.11 0.19
CA TRP A 171 -12.48 1.62 1.55
C TRP A 171 -13.22 2.41 2.62
N PHE A 172 -13.49 3.70 2.44
CA PHE A 172 -14.05 4.58 3.47
C PHE A 172 -15.24 5.39 2.96
N LYS A 173 -16.28 5.48 3.78
CA LYS A 173 -17.32 6.48 3.62
C LYS A 173 -16.79 7.84 4.06
N LYS A 174 -17.42 8.92 3.57
CA LYS A 174 -16.98 10.30 3.87
C LYS A 174 -17.03 10.60 5.37
N GLU A 175 -18.02 10.07 6.08
CA GLU A 175 -18.17 10.22 7.53
C GLU A 175 -17.14 9.44 8.36
N GLU A 176 -16.43 8.48 7.77
CA GLU A 176 -15.33 7.76 8.42
C GLU A 176 -14.01 8.55 8.34
N LEU A 177 -13.97 9.66 7.60
CA LEU A 177 -12.80 10.52 7.45
C LEU A 177 -12.95 11.78 8.31
N ILE A 178 -12.05 11.95 9.27
CA ILE A 178 -12.12 13.02 10.26
C ILE A 178 -11.24 14.20 9.84
N ASP A 179 -11.83 15.40 9.74
CA ASP A 179 -11.07 16.63 9.55
C ASP A 179 -10.71 17.24 10.90
N TYR A 180 -9.40 17.37 11.16
CA TYR A 180 -8.86 17.96 12.37
C TYR A 180 -7.50 18.59 12.10
N LYS A 181 -7.03 19.42 13.04
CA LYS A 181 -5.73 20.11 12.96
C LYS A 181 -4.77 19.51 13.97
N LEU A 182 -3.53 19.29 13.54
CA LEU A 182 -2.43 18.96 14.45
C LEU A 182 -1.57 20.19 14.72
N VAL A 183 -0.87 20.20 15.85
CA VAL A 183 0.13 21.25 16.15
C VAL A 183 1.25 21.25 15.10
N GLN A 184 1.64 20.07 14.62
CA GLN A 184 2.64 19.93 13.55
C GLN A 184 2.21 20.54 12.21
N ASP A 185 0.89 20.69 11.96
CA ASP A 185 0.41 21.34 10.73
C ASP A 185 0.88 22.79 10.68
N LYS A 186 0.98 23.47 11.84
CA LYS A 186 1.58 24.81 11.89
C LYS A 186 3.06 24.75 11.52
N ILE A 187 3.81 23.82 12.09
CA ILE A 187 5.26 23.75 11.85
C ILE A 187 5.60 23.35 10.41
N LEU A 188 4.80 22.49 9.78
CA LEU A 188 5.09 21.98 8.45
C LEU A 188 4.54 22.86 7.32
N TYR A 189 3.52 23.66 7.61
CA TYR A 189 2.76 24.37 6.58
C TYR A 189 2.64 25.89 6.79
N ASP A 190 3.00 26.41 7.95
CA ASP A 190 3.17 27.85 8.18
C ASP A 190 4.50 28.29 7.55
N VAL A 191 4.45 29.33 6.71
CA VAL A 191 5.62 29.85 6.00
C VAL A 191 6.64 30.42 6.97
N ASN A 192 6.17 31.11 8.02
CA ASN A 192 7.01 31.89 8.92
C ASN A 192 7.15 31.27 10.31
N LEU A 193 6.43 30.17 10.58
CA LEU A 193 6.38 29.49 11.89
C LEU A 193 5.96 30.41 13.06
N ASP A 194 5.43 31.60 12.75
CA ASP A 194 5.06 32.64 13.70
C ASP A 194 3.56 32.57 14.07
N GLY A 195 2.82 31.65 13.45
CA GLY A 195 1.39 31.49 13.65
C GLY A 195 0.55 32.58 12.99
N MET A 196 1.17 33.45 12.18
CA MET A 196 0.48 34.46 11.41
C MET A 196 0.08 33.88 10.05
N LEU A 197 -1.24 33.81 9.81
CA LEU A 197 -1.76 33.50 8.49
C LEU A 197 -1.50 34.72 7.58
N GLU A 198 -0.47 34.64 6.73
CA GLU A 198 -0.34 35.50 5.55
C GLU A 198 -1.14 34.96 4.36
#